data_AF-A0A1N6E2P2-F1
#
_entry.id   AF-A0A1N6E2P2-F1
#
_cell.length_a   1.000
_cell.length_b   1.000
_cell.length_c   1.000
_cell.angle_alpha   90.00
_cell.angle_beta   90.00
_cell.angle_gamma   90.00
#
_symmetry.space_group_name_H-M   'P 1'
#
loop_
_entity.id
_entity.type
_entity.pdbx_description
1 polymer ?
#
loop_
_entity_poly.entity_id
_entity_poly.type
_entity_poly.pdbx_seq_one_letter_code
_entity_poly.pdbx_strand_id
1 'polypeptide(L)'
;MLPENITAILARNERWEGAAATEPFEAGWAREAVLFVRSLKAPEGAQPALRVQISPDGMHWLDEGATVQVPAEGALAAVRLAHFGNWLRLAGDFEAGSAATVLVTLHLKA
;
A
#
# COMPACT_ATOMS: atom_id res chain seq x y z
N MET A 1 26.82 -1.88 -14.16
CA MET A 1 25.59 -2.69 -14.16
C MET A 1 24.40 -1.73 -14.14
N LEU A 2 23.27 -2.13 -14.74
CA LEU A 2 22.01 -1.36 -14.64
C LEU A 2 21.41 -1.54 -13.24
N PRO A 3 20.76 -0.52 -12.65
CA PRO A 3 20.10 -0.66 -11.35
C PRO A 3 18.96 -1.67 -11.39
N GLU A 4 18.83 -2.47 -10.34
CA GLU A 4 17.75 -3.45 -10.18
C GLU A 4 16.41 -2.74 -9.94
N ASN A 5 15.33 -3.30 -10.49
CA ASN A 5 13.97 -2.86 -10.22
C ASN A 5 13.02 -4.06 -10.19
N ILE A 6 11.94 -3.94 -9.42
CA ILE A 6 10.84 -4.92 -9.42
C ILE A 6 9.49 -4.20 -9.32
N THR A 7 8.47 -4.84 -9.88
CA THR A 7 7.07 -4.54 -9.60
C THR A 7 6.42 -5.75 -8.95
N ALA A 8 5.83 -5.56 -7.78
CA ALA A 8 5.10 -6.58 -7.04
C ALA A 8 3.63 -6.19 -6.92
N ILE A 9 2.73 -7.19 -6.98
CA ILE A 9 1.31 -7.03 -6.65
C ILE A 9 1.17 -7.42 -5.19
N LEU A 10 0.74 -6.48 -4.34
CA LEU A 10 0.60 -6.73 -2.90
C LEU A 10 -0.84 -7.04 -2.48
N ALA A 11 -1.81 -6.56 -3.25
CA ALA A 11 -3.22 -6.89 -3.10
C ALA A 11 -3.91 -6.81 -4.47
N ARG A 12 -4.83 -7.73 -4.78
CA ARG A 12 -5.53 -7.72 -6.08
C ARG A 12 -6.96 -8.22 -5.99
N ASN A 13 -7.90 -7.32 -6.31
CA ASN A 13 -9.32 -7.61 -6.29
C ASN A 13 -9.80 -8.09 -4.92
N GLU A 14 -9.17 -7.54 -3.88
CA GLU A 14 -9.53 -7.73 -2.49
C GLU A 14 -10.50 -6.64 -2.08
N ARG A 15 -11.58 -7.04 -1.40
CA ARG A 15 -12.48 -6.12 -0.71
C ARG A 15 -11.91 -5.86 0.67
N TRP A 16 -11.56 -4.61 0.94
CA TRP A 16 -11.09 -4.12 2.23
C TRP A 16 -12.25 -3.48 3.00
N GLU A 17 -12.38 -3.86 4.26
CA GLU A 17 -13.34 -3.37 5.26
C GLU A 17 -12.76 -3.65 6.66
N GLY A 18 -13.21 -2.92 7.69
CA GLY A 18 -12.58 -2.98 9.00
C GLY A 18 -11.08 -2.69 8.95
N ALA A 19 -10.27 -3.44 9.70
CA ALA A 19 -8.82 -3.36 9.60
C ALA A 19 -8.31 -4.22 8.43
N ALA A 20 -7.69 -3.58 7.43
CA ALA A 20 -7.17 -4.25 6.25
C ALA A 20 -5.74 -3.80 5.93
N ALA A 21 -4.94 -4.71 5.36
CA ALA A 21 -3.60 -4.41 4.89
C ALA A 21 -3.24 -5.31 3.70
N THR A 22 -2.29 -4.87 2.89
CA THR A 22 -1.71 -5.72 1.84
C THR A 22 -0.87 -6.85 2.43
N GLU A 23 -0.55 -7.84 1.60
CA GLU A 23 0.57 -8.72 1.89
C GLU A 23 1.85 -7.89 2.10
N PRO A 24 2.68 -8.25 3.09
CA PRO A 24 3.94 -7.55 3.34
C PRO A 24 4.98 -7.91 2.27
N PHE A 25 5.87 -6.96 1.96
CA PHE A 25 6.92 -7.18 0.97
C PHE A 25 8.29 -6.80 1.54
N GLU A 26 9.28 -7.69 1.35
CA GLU A 26 10.67 -7.45 1.73
C GLU A 26 11.36 -6.58 0.66
N ALA A 27 11.79 -5.40 1.07
CA ALA A 27 12.30 -4.34 0.23
C ALA A 27 13.66 -3.78 0.71
N GLY A 28 14.35 -4.41 1.67
CA GLY A 28 15.57 -3.85 2.26
C GLY A 28 16.75 -3.65 1.31
N TRP A 29 16.69 -4.20 0.09
CA TRP A 29 17.66 -3.97 -0.97
C TRP A 29 17.39 -2.69 -1.79
N ALA A 30 16.17 -2.15 -1.73
CA ALA A 30 15.74 -1.02 -2.54
C ALA A 30 16.03 0.33 -1.87
N ARG A 31 16.18 1.38 -2.68
CA ARG A 31 16.44 2.75 -2.23
C ARG A 31 15.23 3.66 -2.37
N GLU A 32 14.36 3.39 -3.34
CA GLU A 32 13.10 4.09 -3.52
C GLU A 32 11.96 3.13 -3.80
N ALA A 33 10.77 3.51 -3.32
CA ALA A 33 9.55 2.76 -3.49
C ALA A 33 8.39 3.67 -3.93
N VAL A 34 7.52 3.14 -4.80
CA VAL A 34 6.23 3.75 -5.13
C VAL A 34 5.13 2.72 -4.95
N LEU A 35 4.18 3.00 -4.07
CA LEU A 35 2.95 2.24 -3.93
C LEU A 35 1.88 2.91 -4.79
N PHE A 36 1.25 2.15 -5.69
CA PHE A 36 0.07 2.58 -6.43
C PHE A 36 -1.15 1.85 -5.91
N VAL A 37 -2.23 2.59 -5.69
CA VAL A 37 -3.53 2.09 -5.30
C VAL A 37 -4.53 2.40 -6.40
N ARG A 38 -5.29 1.41 -6.85
CA ARG A 38 -6.41 1.57 -7.77
C ARG A 38 -7.66 0.98 -7.17
N SER A 39 -8.76 1.74 -7.19
CA SER A 39 -10.08 1.22 -6.84
C SER A 39 -10.68 0.53 -8.06
N LEU A 40 -10.95 -0.77 -7.95
CA LEU A 40 -11.51 -1.60 -9.02
C LEU A 40 -13.03 -1.51 -9.12
N LYS A 41 -13.68 -1.01 -8.06
CA LYS A 41 -15.12 -0.72 -7.97
C LYS A 41 -15.31 0.60 -7.25
N ALA A 42 -16.50 1.21 -7.34
CA ALA A 42 -16.88 2.35 -6.53
C ALA A 42 -16.67 2.06 -5.03
N PRO A 43 -15.86 2.86 -4.31
CA PRO A 43 -15.76 2.75 -2.87
C PRO A 43 -17.10 3.03 -2.19
N GLU A 44 -17.39 2.28 -1.13
CA GLU A 44 -18.61 2.38 -0.34
C GLU A 44 -18.30 3.14 0.95
N GLY A 45 -19.12 4.12 1.34
CA GLY A 45 -18.93 4.88 2.58
C GLY A 45 -17.72 5.83 2.58
N ALA A 46 -17.40 6.35 3.77
CA ALA A 46 -16.29 7.28 3.97
C ALA A 46 -14.95 6.51 3.91
N GLN A 47 -14.05 6.96 3.04
CA GLN A 47 -12.79 6.26 2.84
C GLN A 47 -11.70 6.76 3.80
N PRO A 48 -10.92 5.86 4.42
CA PRO A 48 -9.79 6.26 5.24
C PRO A 48 -8.60 6.71 4.37
N ALA A 49 -7.68 7.44 5.00
CA ALA A 49 -6.33 7.55 4.47
C ALA A 49 -5.61 6.21 4.68
N LEU A 50 -5.11 5.61 3.61
CA LEU A 50 -4.27 4.42 3.69
C LEU A 50 -2.86 4.85 4.12
N ARG A 51 -2.26 4.14 5.06
CA ARG A 51 -0.98 4.45 5.69
C ARG A 51 0.08 3.46 5.22
N VAL A 52 1.25 3.97 4.86
CA VAL A 52 2.43 3.11 4.66
C VAL A 52 2.90 2.66 6.03
N GLN A 53 3.14 1.36 6.16
CA GLN A 53 3.73 0.79 7.36
C GLN A 53 5.07 0.13 7.03
N ILE A 54 6.02 0.29 7.96
CA ILE A 54 7.32 -0.37 7.91
C ILE A 54 7.47 -1.33 9.08
N SER A 55 8.29 -2.37 8.87
CA SER A 55 8.61 -3.34 9.91
C SER A 55 10.07 -3.80 9.83
N PRO A 56 10.74 -4.02 10.98
CA PRO A 56 12.06 -4.64 11.00
C PRO A 56 12.00 -6.16 10.79
N ASP A 57 10.88 -6.81 11.10
CA ASP A 57 10.74 -8.27 11.17
C ASP A 57 9.56 -8.85 10.37
N GLY A 58 8.75 -7.99 9.74
CA GLY A 58 7.54 -8.37 9.01
C GLY A 58 6.36 -8.75 9.92
N MET A 59 6.50 -8.62 11.24
CA MET A 59 5.51 -9.03 12.24
C MET A 59 4.98 -7.84 13.04
N HIS A 60 5.86 -6.93 13.45
CA HIS A 60 5.53 -5.73 14.21
C HIS A 60 5.61 -4.49 13.34
N TRP A 61 4.53 -3.74 13.27
CA TRP A 61 4.35 -2.67 12.28
C TRP A 61 4.19 -1.31 12.96
N LEU A 62 4.81 -0.30 12.36
CA LEU A 62 4.60 1.10 12.71
C LEU A 62 4.26 1.90 11.46
N ASP A 63 3.51 2.98 11.63
CA ASP A 63 3.21 3.92 10.56
C ASP A 63 4.46 4.72 10.21
N GLU A 64 4.87 4.67 8.94
CA GLU A 64 6.03 5.42 8.45
C GLU A 64 5.75 6.93 8.39
N GLY A 65 4.49 7.29 8.18
CA GLY A 65 3.99 8.68 8.15
C GLY A 65 3.41 9.07 6.79
N ALA A 66 3.85 8.44 5.71
CA ALA A 66 3.26 8.66 4.39
C ALA A 66 1.87 8.02 4.27
N THR A 67 0.96 8.73 3.60
CA THR A 67 -0.42 8.29 3.40
C THR A 67 -0.88 8.51 1.96
N VAL A 68 -1.92 7.78 1.56
CA VAL A 68 -2.59 7.91 0.26
C VAL A 68 -4.10 7.74 0.43
N GLN A 69 -4.89 8.58 -0.22
CA GLN A 69 -6.34 8.46 -0.20
C GLN A 69 -6.80 7.32 -1.10
N VAL A 70 -7.85 6.60 -0.69
CA VAL A 70 -8.51 5.64 -1.58
C VAL A 70 -9.10 6.42 -2.78
N PRO A 71 -8.68 6.11 -4.02
CA PRO A 71 -9.16 6.85 -5.18
C PRO A 71 -10.60 6.46 -5.54
N ALA A 72 -11.27 7.28 -6.36
CA ALA A 72 -12.54 6.91 -6.98
C ALA A 72 -12.39 5.68 -7.89
N GLU A 73 -13.52 5.09 -8.30
CA GLU A 73 -13.52 3.94 -9.21
C GLU A 73 -12.68 4.19 -10.47
N GLY A 74 -11.79 3.26 -10.78
CA GLY A 74 -10.92 3.31 -11.95
C GLY A 74 -9.73 4.24 -11.82
N ALA A 75 -9.74 5.17 -10.86
CA ALA A 75 -8.66 6.12 -10.63
C ALA A 75 -7.48 5.51 -9.88
N LEU A 76 -6.32 6.16 -10.00
CA LEU A 76 -5.05 5.79 -9.39
C LEU A 76 -4.62 6.85 -8.38
N ALA A 77 -4.11 6.40 -7.25
CA ALA A 77 -3.39 7.22 -6.30
C ALA A 77 -2.02 6.59 -6.04
N ALA A 78 -1.04 7.40 -5.64
CA ALA A 78 0.32 6.90 -5.39
C ALA A 78 0.96 7.59 -4.19
N VAL A 79 1.82 6.85 -3.50
CA VAL A 79 2.70 7.35 -2.43
C VAL A 79 4.14 6.91 -2.70
N ARG A 80 5.09 7.80 -2.44
CA ARG A 80 6.53 7.64 -2.73
C ARG A 80 7.30 7.61 -1.42
N LEU A 81 8.32 6.76 -1.34
CA LEU A 81 9.16 6.56 -0.16
C LEU A 81 10.64 6.52 -0.57
N ALA A 82 11.50 7.11 0.24
CA ALA A 82 12.97 7.16 0.01
C ALA A 82 13.81 6.72 1.22
N HIS A 83 13.18 6.43 2.37
CA HIS A 83 13.84 5.98 3.58
C HIS A 83 12.94 5.00 4.33
N PHE A 84 13.01 3.72 3.97
CA PHE A 84 12.22 2.66 4.59
C PHE A 84 13.12 1.53 5.10
N GLY A 85 12.60 0.76 6.06
CA GLY A 85 13.30 -0.39 6.63
C GLY A 85 13.27 -1.62 5.71
N ASN A 86 13.23 -2.82 6.30
CA ASN A 86 13.26 -4.04 5.51
C ASN A 86 11.90 -4.39 4.89
N TRP A 87 10.80 -4.19 5.62
CA TRP A 87 9.47 -4.61 5.18
C TRP A 87 8.54 -3.42 4.94
N LEU A 88 7.74 -3.51 3.89
CA LEU A 88 6.72 -2.54 3.51
C LEU A 88 5.34 -3.19 3.39
N ARG A 89 4.30 -2.47 3.81
CA ARG A 89 2.91 -2.75 3.45
C ARG A 89 2.07 -1.47 3.44
N LEU A 90 0.87 -1.55 2.89
CA LEU A 90 -0.14 -0.50 2.98
C LEU A 90 -1.30 -0.98 3.86
N ALA A 91 -1.78 -0.15 4.78
CA ALA A 91 -2.84 -0.49 5.72
C ALA A 91 -3.92 0.60 5.81
N GLY A 92 -5.15 0.23 6.16
CA GLY A 92 -6.25 1.16 6.38
C GLY A 92 -7.28 0.62 7.38
N ASP A 93 -7.86 1.52 8.18
CA ASP A 93 -8.97 1.20 9.08
C ASP A 93 -10.25 1.82 8.50
N PHE A 94 -11.16 0.97 8.05
CA PHE A 94 -12.45 1.37 7.49
C PHE A 94 -13.50 1.40 8.59
N GLU A 95 -14.29 2.46 8.64
CA GLU A 95 -15.45 2.53 9.52
C GLU A 95 -16.54 1.53 9.09
N ALA A 96 -17.47 1.22 10.00
CA ALA A 96 -18.59 0.35 9.68
C ALA A 96 -19.40 0.87 8.49
N GLY A 97 -19.66 0.01 7.51
CA GLY A 97 -20.34 0.38 6.26
C GLY A 97 -19.44 1.02 5.21
N SER A 98 -18.14 1.15 5.48
CA SER A 98 -17.14 1.61 4.50
C SER A 98 -16.32 0.45 3.95
N ALA A 99 -16.13 0.41 2.63
CA ALA A 99 -15.35 -0.62 1.97
C ALA A 99 -14.73 -0.13 0.65
N ALA A 100 -13.66 -0.77 0.21
CA ALA A 100 -13.06 -0.55 -1.10
C ALA A 100 -12.58 -1.86 -1.72
N THR A 101 -12.76 -2.04 -3.04
CA THR A 101 -12.12 -3.15 -3.76
C THR A 101 -10.86 -2.64 -4.46
N VAL A 102 -9.67 -3.09 -4.05
CA VAL A 102 -8.41 -2.46 -4.45
C VAL A 102 -7.49 -3.38 -5.27
N LEU A 103 -6.63 -2.75 -6.07
CA LEU A 103 -5.39 -3.29 -6.59
C LEU A 103 -4.25 -2.42 -6.04
N VAL A 104 -3.31 -3.04 -5.33
CA VAL A 104 -2.12 -2.36 -4.82
C VAL A 104 -0.88 -2.97 -5.45
N THR A 105 -0.03 -2.12 -6.02
CA THR A 105 1.26 -2.53 -6.58
C THR A 105 2.39 -1.73 -5.96
N LEU A 106 3.51 -2.40 -5.73
CA LEU A 106 4.74 -1.83 -5.19
C LEU A 106 5.82 -1.85 -6.28
N HIS A 107 6.42 -0.70 -6.52
CA HIS A 107 7.50 -0.52 -7.48
C HIS A 107 8.75 -0.13 -6.72
N LEU A 108 9.83 -0.93 -6.82
CA LEU A 108 11.07 -0.71 -6.11
C LEU A 108 12.22 -0.51 -7.08
N LYS A 109 13.19 0.32 -6.69
CA LYS A 109 14.43 0.54 -7.44
C LYS A 109 15.64 0.64 -6.50
N ALA A 110 16.77 0.08 -6.95
CA ALA A 110 18.07 0.13 -6.30
C ALA A 110 18.98 1.28 -6.83
#